data_AF-A0A7S0B391-F1
#
_entry.id   AF-A0A7S0B391-F1
#
_cell.length_a   1.000
_cell.length_b   1.000
_cell.length_c   1.000
_cell.angle_alpha   90.00
_cell.angle_beta   90.00
_cell.angle_gamma   90.00
#
_symmetry.space_group_name_H-M   'P 1'
#
loop_
_entity.id
_entity.type
_entity.pdbx_description
1 polymer ?
#
loop_
_entity_poly.entity_id
_entity_poly.type
_entity_poly.pdbx_seq_one_letter_code
_entity_poly.pdbx_strand_id
1 'polypeptide(L)'
;KSRAAPSRGGKGCLGARPEALSGMARGTPAVRAPTPATAAALAAAAAAASLLQGCGGGGPAQTTTTGTPTTSTTTTTAYAAPGQCTREQRRSGCAAGFCNQTDDSCSCLANWDQNGGSCLPPMKNKKMTFYMYRAQDDRTFNWANDDLASLSGAVWYLHNEVVVQSCPRHYSITRLIRVKVTVHNTEEMFAVRKSLFGQFATFNSLGCGKCVEEIFSKYGYIVGCETPGAAENYTWAGYRPIWYSLPGECPSKDISAKTEKCKKEEPGGQCAEPDGSLTCTWKYADAGSIRIEELYGPNFDYKVYCAKLGGQNIPGEYDRATDKGKLGISFWDDKNNAARNAQRTEAVRALFKEKYPSMPDLPEPWCDWAVPPPSGERAKLVV
;
A
#
# COMPACT_ATOMS: atom_id res chain seq x y z
N LYS A 1 -69.78 -30.52 -6.69
CA LYS A 1 -70.79 -29.49 -6.34
C LYS A 1 -70.12 -28.54 -5.35
N SER A 2 -69.42 -27.51 -5.86
CA SER A 2 -69.86 -26.09 -6.03
C SER A 2 -69.42 -25.24 -4.83
N ARG A 3 -68.27 -24.55 -4.92
CA ARG A 3 -68.07 -23.12 -5.30
C ARG A 3 -68.64 -22.13 -4.28
N ALA A 4 -67.79 -21.25 -3.74
CA ALA A 4 -67.72 -19.82 -4.11
C ALA A 4 -66.89 -19.00 -3.09
N ALA A 5 -66.13 -18.04 -3.61
CA ALA A 5 -65.49 -16.92 -2.89
C ALA A 5 -66.53 -15.86 -2.47
N PRO A 6 -66.11 -14.82 -1.73
CA PRO A 6 -65.94 -13.53 -2.42
C PRO A 6 -64.79 -12.63 -1.95
N SER A 7 -64.43 -11.71 -2.84
CA SER A 7 -63.51 -10.58 -2.73
C SER A 7 -64.14 -9.31 -2.12
N ARG A 8 -63.30 -8.41 -1.57
CA ARG A 8 -63.30 -6.91 -1.59
C ARG A 8 -62.37 -6.47 -0.44
N GLY A 9 -61.50 -5.47 -0.48
CA GLY A 9 -61.23 -4.33 -1.35
C GLY A 9 -60.73 -3.18 -0.44
N GLY A 10 -59.74 -2.38 -0.84
CA GLY A 10 -59.46 -1.10 -0.15
C GLY A 10 -58.04 -0.53 -0.24
N LYS A 11 -57.92 0.59 -0.98
CA LYS A 11 -57.22 1.87 -0.67
C LYS A 11 -55.79 1.77 -0.08
N GLY A 12 -54.72 2.29 -0.69
CA GLY A 12 -54.54 3.65 -1.18
C GLY A 12 -54.00 4.55 -0.05
N CYS A 13 -52.68 4.80 0.00
CA CYS A 13 -52.08 5.85 0.83
C CYS A 13 -50.95 6.57 0.09
N LEU A 14 -51.15 7.88 0.00
CA LEU A 14 -50.23 8.92 -0.42
C LEU A 14 -49.13 9.15 0.62
N GLY A 15 -48.04 9.79 0.14
CA GLY A 15 -46.82 10.05 0.88
C GLY A 15 -46.93 11.01 2.06
N ALA A 16 -45.83 11.05 2.83
CA ALA A 16 -45.54 12.11 3.78
C ALA A 16 -44.01 12.28 3.87
N ARG A 17 -43.56 13.50 3.58
CA ARG A 17 -42.26 14.06 3.98
C ARG A 17 -42.27 14.31 5.50
N PRO A 18 -41.12 14.32 6.20
CA PRO A 18 -41.01 15.05 7.45
C PRO A 18 -40.44 16.45 7.23
N GLU A 19 -41.15 17.40 7.81
CA GLU A 19 -40.78 18.80 7.99
C GLU A 19 -39.60 18.98 8.94
N ALA A 20 -38.88 20.07 8.70
CA ALA A 20 -37.90 20.66 9.59
C ALA A 20 -38.59 21.38 10.75
N LEU A 21 -37.97 21.36 11.93
CA LEU A 21 -38.26 22.28 13.02
C LEU A 21 -37.03 23.12 13.31
N SER A 22 -37.24 24.44 13.23
CA SER A 22 -36.31 25.52 13.54
C SER A 22 -36.68 26.13 14.89
N GLY A 23 -35.68 26.43 15.72
CA GLY A 23 -35.82 27.18 16.96
C GLY A 23 -34.63 28.13 17.12
N MET A 24 -34.91 29.44 17.14
CA MET A 24 -33.96 30.55 17.05
C MET A 24 -33.25 30.90 18.37
N ALA A 25 -32.00 31.38 18.28
CA ALA A 25 -31.52 32.58 18.99
C ALA A 25 -30.27 33.19 18.31
N ARG A 26 -30.27 34.53 18.23
CA ARG A 26 -29.31 35.47 17.60
C ARG A 26 -28.01 35.55 18.44
N GLY A 27 -26.81 35.93 17.99
CA GLY A 27 -26.26 36.37 16.72
C GLY A 27 -24.77 36.73 16.92
N THR A 28 -23.93 36.58 15.88
CA THR A 28 -22.61 37.22 15.66
C THR A 28 -22.14 36.84 14.25
N PRO A 29 -21.34 37.68 13.55
CA PRO A 29 -21.11 37.52 12.12
C PRO A 29 -20.12 36.38 11.81
N ALA A 30 -20.53 35.53 10.87
CA ALA A 30 -19.83 34.33 10.45
C ALA A 30 -18.64 34.63 9.53
N VAL A 31 -17.46 34.17 9.93
CA VAL A 31 -16.39 33.79 9.00
C VAL A 31 -16.78 32.43 8.42
N ARG A 32 -16.95 32.33 7.10
CA ARG A 32 -17.27 31.08 6.39
C ARG A 32 -16.11 30.08 6.56
N ALA A 33 -16.30 29.10 7.45
CA ALA A 33 -15.51 27.87 7.44
C ALA A 33 -15.94 27.02 6.23
N PRO A 34 -15.01 26.41 5.48
CA PRO A 34 -15.36 25.45 4.44
C PRO A 34 -15.98 24.20 5.07
N THR A 35 -17.06 23.74 4.46
CA THR A 35 -17.75 22.48 4.76
C THR A 35 -16.77 21.29 4.75
N PRO A 36 -16.85 20.37 5.74
CA PRO A 36 -16.07 19.14 5.68
C PRO A 36 -16.57 18.28 4.52
N ALA A 37 -15.68 17.97 3.58
CA ALA A 37 -15.96 16.98 2.54
C ALA A 37 -16.29 15.63 3.20
N THR A 38 -17.39 15.04 2.77
CA THR A 38 -17.89 13.74 3.22
C THR A 38 -16.88 12.63 2.91
N ALA A 39 -16.69 11.73 3.88
CA ALA A 39 -15.71 10.64 3.89
C ALA A 39 -15.99 9.47 2.92
N ALA A 40 -16.64 9.72 1.77
CA ALA A 40 -17.08 8.71 0.82
C ALA A 40 -16.22 8.59 -0.47
N ALA A 41 -15.05 9.25 -0.54
CA ALA A 41 -14.19 9.29 -1.73
C ALA A 41 -12.93 8.39 -1.65
N LEU A 42 -12.92 7.40 -0.75
CA LEU A 42 -11.77 6.50 -0.51
C LEU A 42 -11.83 5.16 -1.26
N ALA A 43 -12.83 4.91 -2.10
CA ALA A 43 -13.02 3.60 -2.72
C ALA A 43 -13.36 3.68 -4.22
N ALA A 44 -12.36 3.84 -5.09
CA ALA A 44 -12.41 3.44 -6.51
C ALA A 44 -11.05 3.64 -7.22
N ALA A 45 -10.02 2.85 -6.90
CA ALA A 45 -8.80 2.82 -7.73
C ALA A 45 -8.03 1.47 -7.71
N ALA A 46 -8.70 0.35 -7.44
CA ALA A 46 -8.08 -0.98 -7.51
C ALA A 46 -8.74 -1.94 -8.52
N ALA A 47 -9.64 -1.47 -9.39
CA ALA A 47 -10.29 -2.34 -10.38
C ALA A 47 -10.68 -1.59 -11.66
N ALA A 48 -9.70 -1.20 -12.49
CA ALA A 48 -9.96 -0.81 -13.88
C ALA A 48 -8.66 -0.78 -14.73
N ALA A 49 -8.25 -1.94 -15.27
CA ALA A 49 -7.31 -1.99 -16.40
C ALA A 49 -7.45 -3.32 -17.16
N SER A 50 -8.58 -3.48 -17.86
CA SER A 50 -8.73 -4.48 -18.92
C SER A 50 -9.63 -3.89 -20.01
N LEU A 51 -9.21 -4.11 -21.26
CA LEU A 51 -9.82 -3.71 -22.54
C LEU A 51 -9.38 -2.34 -23.08
N LEU A 52 -8.42 -2.37 -24.01
CA LEU A 52 -8.60 -1.81 -25.35
C LEU A 52 -7.56 -2.43 -26.30
N GLN A 53 -8.07 -3.22 -27.25
CA GLN A 53 -7.32 -3.92 -28.28
C GLN A 53 -7.82 -3.41 -29.64
N GLY A 54 -6.91 -2.96 -30.49
CA GLY A 54 -7.01 -3.08 -31.95
C GLY A 54 -7.73 -1.99 -32.76
N CYS A 55 -6.93 -1.25 -33.54
CA CYS A 55 -7.05 -0.94 -34.98
C CYS A 55 -6.00 0.16 -35.26
N GLY A 56 -4.98 0.03 -36.11
CA GLY A 56 -4.92 -0.63 -37.40
C GLY A 56 -4.97 0.45 -38.49
N GLY A 57 -3.84 1.09 -38.81
CA GLY A 57 -3.74 2.14 -39.83
C GLY A 57 -2.35 2.21 -40.45
N GLY A 58 -2.24 1.76 -41.70
CA GLY A 58 -1.00 1.70 -42.46
C GLY A 58 -0.54 3.06 -42.98
N GLY A 59 0.78 3.24 -43.03
CA GLY A 59 1.46 4.36 -43.66
C GLY A 59 2.61 3.86 -44.56
N PRO A 60 2.97 4.61 -45.62
CA PRO A 60 3.73 4.10 -46.75
C PRO A 60 5.24 3.99 -46.51
N ALA A 61 5.84 3.10 -47.29
CA ALA A 61 7.24 2.71 -47.29
C ALA A 61 8.23 3.89 -47.38
N GLN A 62 9.19 3.93 -46.46
CA GLN A 62 10.40 4.75 -46.58
C GLN A 62 11.61 3.87 -46.92
N THR A 63 12.40 4.42 -47.83
CA THR A 63 13.56 3.86 -48.53
C THR A 63 14.72 3.60 -47.56
N THR A 64 15.19 2.36 -47.53
CA THR A 64 16.33 1.89 -46.74
C THR A 64 17.65 2.40 -47.34
N THR A 65 18.38 3.22 -46.59
CA THR A 65 19.79 3.53 -46.87
C THR A 65 20.66 2.65 -45.97
N THR A 66 21.41 1.73 -46.58
CA THR A 66 22.35 0.82 -45.92
C THR A 66 23.60 1.56 -45.46
N GLY A 67 23.62 1.97 -44.19
CA GLY A 67 24.82 2.36 -43.47
C GLY A 67 25.22 1.26 -42.49
N THR A 68 26.47 0.80 -42.55
CA THR A 68 27.03 -0.21 -41.66
C THR A 68 26.92 0.22 -40.19
N PRO A 69 26.27 -0.55 -39.31
CA PRO A 69 26.09 -0.15 -37.92
C PRO A 69 27.38 -0.36 -37.13
N THR A 70 28.12 0.72 -36.88
CA THR A 70 29.16 0.74 -35.85
C THR A 70 28.49 0.52 -34.51
N THR A 71 28.60 -0.70 -33.99
CA THR A 71 28.02 -1.09 -32.69
C THR A 71 28.90 -0.51 -31.60
N SER A 72 28.67 0.75 -31.25
CA SER A 72 29.29 1.37 -30.08
C SER A 72 28.64 0.74 -28.85
N THR A 73 29.30 -0.25 -28.27
CA THR A 73 28.90 -0.84 -26.98
C THR A 73 29.24 0.17 -25.90
N THR A 74 28.37 1.16 -25.70
CA THR A 74 28.44 2.03 -24.53
C THR A 74 28.22 1.14 -23.32
N THR A 75 29.30 0.78 -22.62
CA THR A 75 29.22 0.12 -21.33
C THR A 75 28.71 1.17 -20.35
N THR A 76 27.39 1.33 -20.30
CA THR A 76 26.73 2.12 -19.27
C THR A 76 26.95 1.37 -17.97
N THR A 77 27.97 1.77 -17.20
CA THR A 77 28.19 1.24 -15.86
C THR A 77 26.92 1.55 -15.07
N ALA A 78 26.07 0.54 -14.89
CA ALA A 78 24.80 0.69 -14.20
C ALA A 78 25.11 1.20 -12.80
N TYR A 79 24.60 2.38 -12.46
CA TYR A 79 24.75 2.93 -11.12
C TYR A 79 24.17 1.92 -10.12
N ALA A 80 25.05 1.33 -9.29
CA ALA A 80 24.64 0.52 -8.17
C ALA A 80 24.38 1.46 -6.98
N ALA A 81 23.11 1.69 -6.64
CA ALA A 81 22.81 2.42 -5.42
C ALA A 81 23.39 1.67 -4.20
N PRO A 82 23.87 2.37 -3.16
CA PRO A 82 24.31 1.72 -1.93
C PRO A 82 23.26 0.73 -1.39
N GLY A 83 23.70 -0.43 -0.92
CA GLY A 83 22.81 -1.47 -0.38
C GLY A 83 22.06 -2.30 -1.45
N GLN A 84 22.34 -2.12 -2.74
CA GLN A 84 21.81 -2.99 -3.78
C GLN A 84 22.43 -4.38 -3.70
N CYS A 85 21.54 -5.38 -3.64
CA CYS A 85 21.89 -6.78 -3.68
C CYS A 85 22.12 -7.28 -5.11
N THR A 86 23.10 -8.15 -5.29
CA THR A 86 23.27 -8.90 -6.55
C THR A 86 22.05 -9.77 -6.84
N ARG A 87 21.94 -10.30 -8.06
CA ARG A 87 20.84 -11.22 -8.39
C ARG A 87 20.90 -12.49 -7.53
N GLU A 88 22.11 -12.94 -7.24
CA GLU A 88 22.45 -14.13 -6.47
C GLU A 88 22.07 -13.92 -5.00
N GLN A 89 22.49 -12.79 -4.40
CA GLN A 89 22.11 -12.40 -3.04
C GLN A 89 20.58 -12.34 -2.87
N ARG A 90 19.86 -11.78 -3.85
CA ARG A 90 18.39 -11.73 -3.78
C ARG A 90 17.75 -13.11 -3.85
N ARG A 91 18.29 -14.00 -4.68
CA ARG A 91 17.83 -15.39 -4.77
C ARG A 91 18.12 -16.17 -3.50
N SER A 92 19.19 -15.81 -2.79
CA SER A 92 19.53 -16.37 -1.49
C SER A 92 18.85 -15.67 -0.33
N GLY A 93 17.84 -14.82 -0.54
CA GLY A 93 16.99 -14.24 0.51
C GLY A 93 17.54 -13.00 1.21
N CYS A 94 18.53 -12.32 0.62
CA CYS A 94 19.04 -11.06 1.15
C CYS A 94 18.02 -9.92 1.04
N ALA A 95 17.94 -9.10 2.07
CA ALA A 95 17.08 -7.91 2.09
C ALA A 95 17.72 -6.74 1.31
N ALA A 96 16.94 -6.10 0.44
CA ALA A 96 17.37 -4.91 -0.28
C ALA A 96 17.70 -3.76 0.69
N GLY A 97 18.82 -3.08 0.48
CA GLY A 97 19.38 -2.08 1.41
C GLY A 97 20.33 -2.68 2.46
N PHE A 98 20.40 -4.02 2.57
CA PHE A 98 21.19 -4.72 3.59
C PHE A 98 22.22 -5.69 3.01
N CYS A 99 22.62 -5.48 1.75
CA CYS A 99 23.66 -6.28 1.10
C CYS A 99 25.02 -5.58 1.21
N ASN A 100 26.03 -6.35 1.63
CA ASN A 100 27.41 -5.96 1.47
C ASN A 100 27.87 -6.34 0.06
N GLN A 101 28.48 -5.37 -0.64
CA GLN A 101 28.98 -5.59 -2.00
C GLN A 101 30.40 -6.17 -2.02
N THR A 102 31.11 -6.22 -0.88
CA THR A 102 32.52 -6.62 -0.86
C THR A 102 32.76 -8.09 -0.49
N ASP A 103 31.83 -8.75 0.19
CA ASP A 103 32.06 -10.09 0.78
C ASP A 103 30.88 -11.07 0.62
N ASP A 104 29.98 -10.79 -0.34
CA ASP A 104 28.72 -11.52 -0.58
C ASP A 104 27.78 -11.63 0.64
N SER A 105 28.13 -11.07 1.80
CA SER A 105 27.30 -11.12 3.00
C SER A 105 26.11 -10.17 2.92
N CYS A 106 25.04 -10.50 3.63
CA CYS A 106 23.84 -9.67 3.69
C CYS A 106 23.03 -9.98 4.95
N SER A 107 22.15 -9.06 5.33
CA SER A 107 21.05 -9.39 6.26
C SER A 107 19.90 -10.03 5.50
N CYS A 108 19.31 -11.06 6.08
CA CYS A 108 18.12 -11.71 5.53
C CYS A 108 16.88 -10.81 5.61
N LEU A 109 15.91 -11.10 4.75
CA LEU A 109 14.54 -10.58 4.85
C LEU A 109 13.98 -10.85 6.27
N ALA A 110 13.14 -9.96 6.78
CA ALA A 110 12.63 -10.08 8.16
C ALA A 110 11.87 -11.39 8.43
N ASN A 111 11.26 -11.99 7.40
CA ASN A 111 10.56 -13.27 7.48
C ASN A 111 11.43 -14.49 7.13
N TRP A 112 12.74 -14.33 6.91
CA TRP A 112 13.68 -15.42 6.59
C TRP A 112 14.63 -15.70 7.76
N ASP A 113 15.18 -16.90 7.83
CA ASP A 113 16.12 -17.34 8.86
C ASP A 113 17.57 -17.20 8.37
N GLN A 114 18.45 -16.64 9.20
CA GLN A 114 19.89 -16.62 8.96
C GLN A 114 20.48 -17.96 9.40
N ASN A 115 21.16 -18.67 8.49
CA ASN A 115 21.85 -19.93 8.78
C ASN A 115 23.20 -20.00 8.06
N GLY A 116 24.30 -19.96 8.82
CA GLY A 116 25.66 -20.11 8.27
C GLY A 116 25.99 -19.12 7.15
N GLY A 117 25.55 -17.86 7.27
CA GLY A 117 25.76 -16.83 6.24
C GLY A 117 24.77 -16.87 5.07
N SER A 118 23.90 -17.88 4.99
CA SER A 118 22.82 -17.97 4.01
C SER A 118 21.48 -17.53 4.61
N CYS A 119 20.54 -17.08 3.77
CA CYS A 119 19.16 -16.88 4.19
C CYS A 119 18.27 -18.01 3.67
N LEU A 120 17.48 -18.57 4.57
CA LEU A 120 16.55 -19.65 4.27
C LEU A 120 15.11 -19.20 4.55
N PRO A 121 14.13 -19.71 3.78
CA PRO A 121 12.72 -19.54 4.13
C PRO A 121 12.45 -20.00 5.58
N PRO A 122 11.44 -19.43 6.26
CA PRO A 122 11.17 -19.73 7.65
C PRO A 122 10.77 -21.20 7.83
N MET A 123 11.44 -21.91 8.74
CA MET A 123 11.16 -23.33 9.02
C MET A 123 10.10 -23.52 10.11
N LYS A 124 9.82 -22.47 10.88
CA LYS A 124 8.81 -22.43 11.94
C LYS A 124 8.12 -21.08 11.94
N ASN A 125 6.93 -21.03 12.53
CA ASN A 125 6.30 -19.77 12.84
C ASN A 125 7.19 -18.95 13.78
N LYS A 126 7.24 -17.65 13.58
CA LYS A 126 8.05 -16.75 14.39
C LYS A 126 7.52 -15.33 14.36
N LYS A 127 7.88 -14.57 15.40
CA LYS A 127 7.69 -13.12 15.41
C LYS A 127 8.64 -12.47 14.40
N MET A 128 8.15 -11.46 13.71
CA MET A 128 8.96 -10.58 12.85
C MET A 128 8.64 -9.12 13.15
N THR A 129 9.67 -8.26 13.09
CA THR A 129 9.52 -6.82 13.31
C THR A 129 10.16 -6.07 12.15
N PHE A 130 9.40 -5.17 11.53
CA PHE A 130 9.81 -4.42 10.36
C PHE A 130 9.04 -3.09 10.27
N TYR A 131 9.36 -2.27 9.28
CA TYR A 131 8.64 -1.03 9.03
C TYR A 131 7.54 -1.20 7.98
N MET A 132 6.38 -0.63 8.25
CA MET A 132 5.34 -0.37 7.26
C MET A 132 5.16 1.13 7.07
N TYR A 133 4.62 1.51 5.93
CA TYR A 133 4.56 2.91 5.47
C TYR A 133 3.16 3.27 4.98
N ARG A 134 2.77 4.53 5.21
CA ARG A 134 1.52 5.10 4.72
C ARG A 134 1.74 6.51 4.20
N ALA A 135 1.21 6.81 3.02
CA ALA A 135 1.11 8.18 2.53
C ALA A 135 -0.18 8.81 3.05
N GLN A 136 -0.10 9.96 3.70
CA GLN A 136 -1.24 10.58 4.36
C GLN A 136 -1.10 12.10 4.46
N ASP A 137 -2.21 12.76 4.77
CA ASP A 137 -2.23 14.13 5.27
C ASP A 137 -1.80 14.24 6.76
N ASP A 138 -2.00 15.42 7.33
CA ASP A 138 -1.57 15.76 8.69
C ASP A 138 -2.50 15.25 9.80
N ARG A 139 -3.57 14.53 9.47
CA ARG A 139 -4.42 13.88 10.48
C ARG A 139 -3.69 12.71 11.13
N THR A 140 -4.15 12.27 12.29
CA THR A 140 -3.65 11.09 12.99
C THR A 140 -4.69 9.98 12.95
N PHE A 141 -4.28 8.74 12.70
CA PHE A 141 -5.17 7.58 12.65
C PHE A 141 -4.62 6.45 13.53
N ASN A 142 -5.52 5.58 13.98
CA ASN A 142 -5.15 4.26 14.44
C ASN A 142 -5.04 3.34 13.22
N TRP A 143 -4.01 2.49 13.16
CA TRP A 143 -3.77 1.58 12.04
C TRP A 143 -4.63 0.31 12.06
N ALA A 144 -5.55 0.21 13.02
CA ALA A 144 -6.52 -0.86 13.13
C ALA A 144 -7.53 -0.84 11.98
N ASN A 145 -7.57 -1.90 11.19
CA ASN A 145 -8.34 -2.01 9.94
C ASN A 145 -7.88 -0.99 8.88
N ASP A 146 -6.57 -0.96 8.64
CA ASP A 146 -5.96 -0.13 7.61
C ASP A 146 -5.00 -0.95 6.75
N ASP A 147 -4.73 -0.43 5.56
CA ASP A 147 -3.82 -0.98 4.57
C ASP A 147 -2.55 -0.12 4.52
N LEU A 148 -1.40 -0.75 4.81
CA LEU A 148 -0.09 -0.11 4.74
C LEU A 148 0.74 -0.74 3.64
N ALA A 149 1.93 -0.21 3.42
CA ALA A 149 2.83 -0.67 2.37
C ALA A 149 4.25 -0.91 2.87
N SER A 150 5.01 -1.69 2.12
CA SER A 150 6.48 -1.56 2.07
C SER A 150 6.89 -0.13 1.65
N LEU A 151 8.15 0.25 1.88
CA LEU A 151 8.66 1.54 1.46
C LEU A 151 8.53 1.74 -0.05
N SER A 152 8.91 0.72 -0.83
CA SER A 152 8.79 0.75 -2.29
C SER A 152 7.33 0.84 -2.76
N GLY A 153 6.40 0.19 -2.07
CA GLY A 153 4.97 0.30 -2.35
C GLY A 153 4.41 1.69 -2.04
N ALA A 154 4.85 2.31 -0.95
CA ALA A 154 4.43 3.66 -0.61
C ALA A 154 4.97 4.70 -1.61
N VAL A 155 6.22 4.56 -2.06
CA VAL A 155 6.78 5.44 -3.10
C VAL A 155 6.10 5.21 -4.45
N TRP A 156 5.79 3.95 -4.80
CA TRP A 156 5.00 3.65 -5.99
C TRP A 156 3.63 4.33 -5.94
N TYR A 157 2.93 4.28 -4.80
CA TYR A 157 1.63 4.94 -4.63
C TYR A 157 1.72 6.44 -4.82
N LEU A 158 2.73 7.06 -4.20
CA LEU A 158 2.96 8.49 -4.36
C LEU A 158 3.12 8.87 -5.84
N HIS A 159 3.94 8.13 -6.58
CA HIS A 159 4.20 8.40 -7.99
C HIS A 159 3.02 8.01 -8.91
N ASN A 160 2.29 6.94 -8.59
CA ASN A 160 1.24 6.42 -9.45
C ASN A 160 -0.09 7.16 -9.29
N GLU A 161 -0.39 7.64 -8.09
CA GLU A 161 -1.71 8.21 -7.77
C GLU A 161 -1.62 9.63 -7.23
N VAL A 162 -0.67 9.91 -6.35
CA VAL A 162 -0.73 11.14 -5.53
C VAL A 162 -0.21 12.35 -6.28
N VAL A 163 1.01 12.27 -6.80
CA VAL A 163 1.72 13.42 -7.38
C VAL A 163 1.35 13.67 -8.84
N VAL A 164 0.46 12.88 -9.41
CA VAL A 164 0.03 12.99 -10.81
C VAL A 164 -1.33 13.67 -10.98
N GLN A 165 -2.22 13.53 -9.99
CA GLN A 165 -3.61 13.99 -10.15
C GLN A 165 -3.77 15.50 -9.97
N SER A 166 -3.30 16.07 -8.85
CA SER A 166 -3.61 17.46 -8.51
C SER A 166 -2.51 18.20 -7.74
N CYS A 167 -2.60 19.54 -7.78
CA CYS A 167 -2.02 20.45 -6.79
C CYS A 167 -3.17 21.20 -6.08
N PRO A 168 -3.26 21.18 -4.73
CA PRO A 168 -2.51 20.34 -3.80
C PRO A 168 -2.62 18.84 -4.12
N ARG A 169 -1.68 18.04 -3.61
CA ARG A 169 -1.60 16.59 -3.85
C ARG A 169 -2.94 15.91 -3.61
N HIS A 170 -3.20 14.84 -4.36
CA HIS A 170 -4.42 14.06 -4.21
C HIS A 170 -4.62 13.64 -2.74
N TYR A 171 -5.88 13.65 -2.29
CA TYR A 171 -6.26 13.41 -0.89
C TYR A 171 -5.56 14.30 0.16
N SER A 172 -5.02 15.45 -0.26
CA SER A 172 -4.25 16.37 0.59
C SER A 172 -3.04 15.70 1.25
N ILE A 173 -2.48 14.65 0.63
CA ILE A 173 -1.34 13.93 1.18
C ILE A 173 -0.13 14.86 1.30
N THR A 174 0.47 14.91 2.48
CA THR A 174 1.60 15.82 2.81
C THR A 174 2.85 15.06 3.26
N ARG A 175 2.69 13.83 3.74
CA ARG A 175 3.75 13.09 4.41
C ARG A 175 3.72 11.60 4.12
N LEU A 176 4.87 10.99 4.31
CA LEU A 176 5.02 9.55 4.43
C LEU A 176 5.30 9.20 5.89
N ILE A 177 4.39 8.43 6.47
CA ILE A 177 4.46 7.95 7.85
C ILE A 177 5.13 6.58 7.84
N ARG A 178 6.02 6.33 8.81
CA ARG A 178 6.66 5.04 9.06
C ARG A 178 6.21 4.52 10.42
N VAL A 179 5.81 3.27 10.48
CA VAL A 179 5.41 2.58 11.71
C VAL A 179 6.21 1.31 11.89
N LYS A 180 6.68 1.05 13.11
CA LYS A 180 7.37 -0.19 13.48
C LYS A 180 6.32 -1.22 13.86
N VAL A 181 6.15 -2.24 13.03
CA VAL A 181 5.13 -3.28 13.24
C VAL A 181 5.82 -4.56 13.69
N THR A 182 5.26 -5.21 14.71
CA THR A 182 5.63 -6.58 15.07
C THR A 182 4.47 -7.49 14.77
N VAL A 183 4.73 -8.56 14.03
CA VAL A 183 3.75 -9.54 13.58
C VAL A 183 4.15 -10.91 14.12
N HIS A 184 3.17 -11.66 14.60
CA HIS A 184 3.26 -13.08 14.91
C HIS A 184 1.93 -13.70 14.51
N ASN A 185 1.83 -14.15 13.27
CA ASN A 185 0.62 -14.83 12.81
C ASN A 185 0.50 -16.22 13.45
N THR A 186 -0.61 -16.90 13.17
CA THR A 186 -0.99 -18.11 13.90
C THR A 186 -0.24 -19.34 13.42
N GLU A 187 0.04 -20.27 14.33
CA GLU A 187 0.71 -21.53 14.00
C GLU A 187 -0.14 -22.36 13.04
N GLU A 188 -1.47 -22.31 13.19
CA GLU A 188 -2.44 -22.98 12.34
C GLU A 188 -2.31 -22.56 10.88
N MET A 189 -2.11 -21.26 10.62
CA MET A 189 -1.89 -20.75 9.27
C MET A 189 -0.53 -21.20 8.74
N PHE A 190 0.53 -21.04 9.55
CA PHE A 190 1.88 -21.44 9.16
C PHE A 190 1.96 -22.94 8.86
N ALA A 191 1.29 -23.78 9.64
CA ALA A 191 1.28 -25.23 9.47
C ALA A 191 0.79 -25.66 8.09
N VAL A 192 -0.17 -24.95 7.51
CA VAL A 192 -0.81 -25.26 6.22
C VAL A 192 -0.16 -24.52 5.04
N ARG A 193 0.36 -23.31 5.27
CA ARG A 193 0.83 -22.44 4.18
C ARG A 193 2.34 -22.27 4.13
N LYS A 194 3.05 -22.62 5.21
CA LYS A 194 4.48 -22.35 5.41
C LYS A 194 4.83 -20.87 5.13
N SER A 195 3.92 -19.99 5.53
CA SER A 195 3.92 -18.56 5.26
C SER A 195 3.80 -17.80 6.58
N LEU A 196 4.59 -16.74 6.76
CA LEU A 196 4.48 -15.87 7.94
C LEU A 196 3.45 -14.75 7.74
N PHE A 197 2.99 -14.50 6.51
CA PHE A 197 1.81 -13.68 6.23
C PHE A 197 0.58 -14.49 5.82
N GLY A 198 -0.59 -13.90 6.05
CA GLY A 198 -1.88 -14.37 5.55
C GLY A 198 -2.28 -13.76 4.21
N GLN A 199 -3.51 -14.06 3.78
CA GLN A 199 -4.12 -13.37 2.64
C GLN A 199 -4.34 -11.89 2.95
N PHE A 200 -3.99 -11.03 2.02
CA PHE A 200 -4.35 -9.61 2.09
C PHE A 200 -5.87 -9.41 2.14
N ALA A 201 -6.30 -8.55 3.06
CA ALA A 201 -7.68 -8.09 3.18
C ALA A 201 -7.70 -6.58 3.00
N THR A 202 -8.38 -6.08 1.97
CA THR A 202 -8.49 -4.65 1.74
C THR A 202 -9.42 -4.00 2.76
N PHE A 203 -8.92 -2.99 3.47
CA PHE A 203 -9.70 -2.21 4.40
C PHE A 203 -10.10 -0.86 3.80
N ASN A 204 -11.41 -0.69 3.57
CA ASN A 204 -12.01 0.56 3.12
C ASN A 204 -12.91 1.10 4.24
N SER A 205 -12.83 2.40 4.55
CA SER A 205 -13.64 3.01 5.62
C SER A 205 -13.52 2.28 6.98
N LEU A 206 -12.32 1.76 7.29
CA LEU A 206 -11.99 0.94 8.46
C LEU A 206 -12.78 -0.37 8.58
N GLY A 207 -13.48 -0.78 7.54
CA GLY A 207 -14.12 -2.08 7.42
C GLY A 207 -13.60 -2.80 6.20
N CYS A 208 -13.96 -4.07 6.09
CA CYS A 208 -13.53 -4.90 4.98
C CYS A 208 -14.78 -5.51 4.35
N GLY A 209 -15.30 -4.80 3.35
CA GLY A 209 -16.61 -5.08 2.75
C GLY A 209 -16.71 -6.43 2.03
N LYS A 210 -15.59 -7.04 1.65
CA LYS A 210 -15.51 -8.41 1.13
C LYS A 210 -14.49 -9.21 1.91
N CYS A 211 -14.58 -9.14 3.23
CA CYS A 211 -13.64 -9.82 4.07
C CYS A 211 -13.62 -11.32 3.81
N VAL A 212 -12.42 -11.86 3.94
CA VAL A 212 -12.19 -13.29 4.06
C VAL A 212 -12.61 -13.72 5.47
N GLU A 213 -13.92 -13.64 5.74
CA GLU A 213 -14.54 -14.12 6.99
C GLU A 213 -14.13 -15.57 7.26
N GLU A 214 -14.00 -16.36 6.19
CA GLU A 214 -13.49 -17.73 6.25
C GLU A 214 -12.03 -17.80 6.75
N ILE A 215 -11.16 -16.87 6.35
CA ILE A 215 -9.77 -16.84 6.85
C ILE A 215 -9.72 -16.40 8.29
N PHE A 216 -10.43 -15.33 8.66
CA PHE A 216 -10.40 -14.84 10.04
C PHE A 216 -11.03 -15.82 11.02
N SER A 217 -12.09 -16.51 10.62
CA SER A 217 -12.69 -17.58 11.44
C SER A 217 -11.79 -18.80 11.56
N LYS A 218 -11.05 -19.17 10.51
CA LYS A 218 -10.20 -20.37 10.49
C LYS A 218 -8.82 -20.18 11.10
N TYR A 219 -8.20 -19.04 10.80
CA TYR A 219 -6.79 -18.76 11.13
C TYR A 219 -6.61 -17.56 12.06
N GLY A 220 -7.70 -16.90 12.46
CA GLY A 220 -7.66 -15.70 13.28
C GLY A 220 -7.37 -14.45 12.48
N TYR A 221 -7.25 -13.33 13.17
CA TYR A 221 -7.02 -12.00 12.60
C TYR A 221 -5.56 -11.82 12.17
N ILE A 222 -5.11 -12.62 11.21
CA ILE A 222 -3.75 -12.62 10.69
C ILE A 222 -3.45 -11.37 9.86
N VAL A 223 -2.21 -10.88 9.97
CA VAL A 223 -1.70 -9.83 9.08
C VAL A 223 -1.50 -10.43 7.69
N GLY A 224 -2.15 -9.81 6.71
CA GLY A 224 -2.11 -10.24 5.33
C GLY A 224 -1.08 -9.47 4.50
N CYS A 225 -0.69 -10.03 3.36
CA CYS A 225 0.13 -9.33 2.39
C CYS A 225 -0.27 -9.64 0.95
N GLU A 226 0.00 -8.72 0.04
CA GLU A 226 -0.04 -8.97 -1.40
C GLU A 226 1.03 -8.18 -2.16
N THR A 227 1.40 -8.65 -3.35
CA THR A 227 2.21 -7.90 -4.31
C THR A 227 1.29 -7.35 -5.40
N PRO A 228 1.11 -6.03 -5.53
CA PRO A 228 0.30 -5.46 -6.61
C PRO A 228 0.93 -5.73 -7.97
N GLY A 229 0.15 -6.31 -8.89
CA GLY A 229 0.59 -6.58 -10.27
C GLY A 229 0.91 -5.31 -11.08
N ALA A 230 0.26 -4.18 -10.79
CA ALA A 230 0.48 -2.93 -11.51
C ALA A 230 1.82 -2.23 -11.17
N ALA A 231 2.64 -2.81 -10.29
CA ALA A 231 3.85 -2.19 -9.76
C ALA A 231 5.15 -2.83 -10.26
N GLU A 232 5.11 -3.60 -11.34
CA GLU A 232 6.28 -4.30 -11.90
C GLU A 232 7.46 -3.36 -12.20
N ASN A 233 7.22 -2.13 -12.66
CA ASN A 233 8.31 -1.18 -12.93
C ASN A 233 9.02 -0.67 -11.66
N TYR A 234 8.38 -0.81 -10.50
CA TYR A 234 8.97 -0.58 -9.18
C TYR A 234 9.58 -1.84 -8.58
N THR A 235 9.43 -2.99 -9.24
CA THR A 235 10.17 -4.19 -8.89
C THR A 235 11.58 -4.09 -9.46
N TRP A 236 12.54 -3.71 -8.62
CA TRP A 236 13.95 -3.64 -9.00
C TRP A 236 14.83 -4.06 -7.84
N ALA A 237 15.92 -4.78 -8.13
CA ALA A 237 16.97 -5.06 -7.14
C ALA A 237 16.47 -5.53 -5.75
N GLY A 238 15.33 -6.23 -5.68
CA GLY A 238 14.79 -6.78 -4.42
C GLY A 238 13.78 -5.86 -3.73
N TYR A 239 13.64 -4.60 -4.16
CA TYR A 239 12.48 -3.78 -3.82
C TYR A 239 11.28 -4.33 -4.54
N ARG A 240 10.26 -4.74 -3.78
CA ARG A 240 8.98 -5.16 -4.31
C ARG A 240 7.91 -4.40 -3.54
N PRO A 241 7.07 -3.64 -4.24
CA PRO A 241 5.86 -3.11 -3.65
C PRO A 241 5.08 -4.26 -3.02
N ILE A 242 4.80 -4.12 -1.72
CA ILE A 242 3.97 -5.03 -0.95
C ILE A 242 2.94 -4.18 -0.22
N TRP A 243 1.68 -4.62 -0.26
CA TRP A 243 0.62 -4.13 0.60
C TRP A 243 0.46 -5.06 1.79
N TYR A 244 0.16 -4.49 2.95
CA TYR A 244 -0.09 -5.20 4.20
C TYR A 244 -1.45 -4.80 4.75
N SER A 245 -2.20 -5.76 5.26
CA SER A 245 -3.51 -5.52 5.87
C SER A 245 -3.46 -5.79 7.37
N LEU A 246 -3.85 -4.81 8.18
CA LEU A 246 -3.79 -4.86 9.65
C LEU A 246 -5.20 -5.01 10.25
N PRO A 247 -5.73 -6.23 10.47
CA PRO A 247 -7.07 -6.43 11.02
C PRO A 247 -7.15 -5.94 12.47
N GLY A 248 -7.99 -4.93 12.70
CA GLY A 248 -8.33 -4.41 14.02
C GLY A 248 -9.68 -4.94 14.50
N GLU A 249 -10.27 -4.29 15.50
CA GLU A 249 -11.59 -4.67 16.02
C GLU A 249 -12.70 -4.50 14.96
N CYS A 250 -13.64 -5.45 14.95
CA CYS A 250 -14.80 -5.49 14.06
C CYS A 250 -14.42 -5.22 12.59
N PRO A 251 -13.50 -6.01 11.99
CA PRO A 251 -13.07 -5.82 10.62
C PRO A 251 -14.21 -6.06 9.61
N SER A 252 -15.24 -6.84 9.97
CA SER A 252 -16.36 -7.16 9.07
C SER A 252 -17.33 -6.01 8.83
N LYS A 253 -17.20 -4.88 9.54
CA LYS A 253 -18.09 -3.71 9.44
C LYS A 253 -17.32 -2.43 9.15
N ASP A 254 -17.90 -1.59 8.31
CA ASP A 254 -17.44 -0.20 8.13
C ASP A 254 -17.54 0.59 9.43
N ILE A 255 -16.75 1.66 9.55
CA ILE A 255 -16.65 2.49 10.77
C ILE A 255 -18.01 2.89 11.36
N SER A 256 -19.01 3.22 10.52
CA SER A 256 -20.34 3.64 10.95
C SER A 256 -21.21 2.50 11.49
N ALA A 257 -20.87 1.25 11.18
CA ALA A 257 -21.61 0.05 11.55
C ALA A 257 -20.92 -0.77 12.66
N LYS A 258 -19.79 -0.31 13.20
CA LYS A 258 -19.10 -0.97 14.31
C LYS A 258 -19.87 -0.80 15.62
N THR A 259 -20.42 -1.90 16.12
CA THR A 259 -21.10 -1.95 17.42
C THR A 259 -20.19 -2.55 18.48
N GLU A 260 -20.44 -2.28 19.77
CA GLU A 260 -19.71 -2.92 20.88
C GLU A 260 -19.86 -4.45 20.85
N LYS A 261 -21.02 -4.95 20.40
CA LYS A 261 -21.23 -6.38 20.17
C LYS A 261 -20.24 -6.92 19.15
N CYS A 262 -20.11 -6.26 18.00
CA CYS A 262 -19.18 -6.68 16.94
C CYS A 262 -17.71 -6.60 17.40
N LYS A 263 -17.31 -5.54 18.11
CA LYS A 263 -15.93 -5.45 18.65
C LYS A 263 -15.61 -6.58 19.63
N LYS A 264 -16.60 -7.01 20.43
CA LYS A 264 -16.45 -8.15 21.35
C LYS A 264 -16.40 -9.49 20.62
N GLU A 265 -17.24 -9.68 19.61
CA GLU A 265 -17.28 -10.90 18.79
C GLU A 265 -16.08 -11.00 17.85
N GLU A 266 -15.55 -9.86 17.42
CA GLU A 266 -14.42 -9.75 16.52
C GLU A 266 -13.36 -8.77 17.08
N PRO A 267 -12.54 -9.20 18.05
CA PRO A 267 -11.57 -8.33 18.71
C PRO A 267 -10.40 -7.87 17.81
N GLY A 268 -10.24 -8.47 16.63
CA GLY A 268 -9.12 -8.18 15.75
C GLY A 268 -7.83 -8.85 16.19
N GLY A 269 -6.73 -8.48 15.53
CA GLY A 269 -5.40 -9.05 15.78
C GLY A 269 -4.48 -8.15 16.61
N GLN A 270 -4.89 -6.91 16.87
CA GLN A 270 -4.05 -5.94 17.56
C GLN A 270 -3.99 -6.23 19.06
N CYS A 271 -2.78 -6.34 19.62
CA CYS A 271 -2.58 -6.57 21.05
C CYS A 271 -1.26 -5.96 21.56
N ALA A 272 -1.00 -6.06 22.86
CA ALA A 272 0.22 -5.50 23.46
C ALA A 272 1.48 -6.32 23.11
N GLU A 273 1.37 -7.66 23.06
CA GLU A 273 2.48 -8.57 22.77
C GLU A 273 2.02 -9.73 21.88
N PRO A 274 2.18 -9.64 20.54
CA PRO A 274 1.76 -10.67 19.60
C PRO A 274 2.27 -12.05 20.00
N ASP A 275 1.37 -12.98 20.27
CA ASP A 275 1.69 -14.32 20.77
C ASP A 275 1.38 -15.41 19.75
N GLY A 276 0.72 -15.06 18.63
CA GLY A 276 0.34 -16.01 17.59
C GLY A 276 -1.00 -16.69 17.86
N SER A 277 -1.76 -16.25 18.85
CA SER A 277 -3.16 -16.65 19.02
C SER A 277 -4.06 -15.99 17.96
N LEU A 278 -5.28 -16.50 17.81
CA LEU A 278 -6.23 -16.04 16.80
C LEU A 278 -6.59 -14.55 16.91
N THR A 279 -6.36 -13.92 18.08
CA THR A 279 -6.75 -12.53 18.38
C THR A 279 -5.57 -11.66 18.83
N CYS A 280 -4.34 -12.16 18.75
CA CYS A 280 -3.15 -11.40 19.16
C CYS A 280 -1.98 -11.70 18.22
N THR A 281 -2.06 -11.09 17.05
CA THR A 281 -1.18 -11.36 15.91
C THR A 281 -0.28 -10.18 15.56
N TRP A 282 -0.60 -8.96 15.99
CA TRP A 282 0.24 -7.81 15.67
C TRP A 282 0.15 -6.65 16.68
N LYS A 283 1.19 -5.81 16.64
CA LYS A 283 1.25 -4.53 17.34
C LYS A 283 2.05 -3.53 16.52
N TYR A 284 1.93 -2.26 16.83
CA TYR A 284 2.77 -1.23 16.23
C TYR A 284 3.28 -0.22 17.26
N ALA A 285 4.31 0.52 16.85
CA ALA A 285 4.74 1.74 17.48
C ALA A 285 5.04 2.78 16.38
N ASP A 286 4.75 4.05 16.65
CA ASP A 286 5.08 5.14 15.74
C ASP A 286 6.60 5.21 15.53
N ALA A 287 7.03 5.32 14.27
CA ALA A 287 8.44 5.32 13.89
C ALA A 287 8.82 6.52 13.01
N GLY A 288 8.09 7.62 13.20
CA GLY A 288 8.36 8.91 12.58
C GLY A 288 7.63 9.12 11.25
N SER A 289 7.83 10.32 10.68
CA SER A 289 7.32 10.69 9.37
C SER A 289 8.24 11.69 8.69
N ILE A 290 8.22 11.67 7.36
CA ILE A 290 8.86 12.70 6.53
C ILE A 290 7.78 13.42 5.74
N ARG A 291 7.97 14.70 5.50
CA ARG A 291 7.18 15.49 4.56
C ARG A 291 7.66 15.15 3.15
N ILE A 292 6.74 15.09 2.20
CA ILE A 292 7.11 14.74 0.82
C ILE A 292 7.98 15.83 0.20
N GLU A 293 7.75 17.11 0.56
CA GLU A 293 8.59 18.23 0.11
C GLU A 293 10.07 18.12 0.54
N GLU A 294 10.40 17.39 1.61
CA GLU A 294 11.78 17.17 2.02
C GLU A 294 12.58 16.40 0.95
N LEU A 295 11.90 15.65 0.05
CA LEU A 295 12.53 14.92 -1.04
C LEU A 295 13.00 15.82 -2.20
N TYR A 296 12.56 17.08 -2.23
CA TYR A 296 12.89 18.03 -3.31
C TYR A 296 14.06 18.95 -2.92
N GLY A 297 14.56 18.80 -1.70
CA GLY A 297 15.69 19.54 -1.16
C GLY A 297 15.31 20.59 -0.11
N PRO A 298 16.31 21.21 0.51
CA PRO A 298 16.11 22.20 1.55
C PRO A 298 15.40 23.44 0.97
N ASN A 299 14.54 24.06 1.78
CA ASN A 299 13.79 25.29 1.45
C ASN A 299 12.75 25.12 0.32
N PHE A 300 12.36 23.90 -0.03
CA PHE A 300 11.27 23.70 -0.98
C PHE A 300 9.92 24.15 -0.38
N ASP A 301 9.31 25.18 -0.97
CA ASP A 301 7.97 25.64 -0.59
C ASP A 301 6.90 25.06 -1.54
N TYR A 302 6.14 24.09 -1.03
CA TYR A 302 5.10 23.42 -1.80
C TYR A 302 3.94 24.34 -2.19
N LYS A 303 3.60 25.34 -1.38
CA LYS A 303 2.52 26.28 -1.71
C LYS A 303 2.92 27.18 -2.87
N VAL A 304 4.16 27.70 -2.83
CA VAL A 304 4.73 28.50 -3.93
C VAL A 304 4.83 27.67 -5.20
N TYR A 305 5.26 26.41 -5.08
CA TYR A 305 5.30 25.48 -6.21
C TYR A 305 3.93 25.28 -6.86
N CYS A 306 2.89 24.96 -6.07
CA CYS A 306 1.53 24.79 -6.61
C CYS A 306 1.00 26.08 -7.25
N ALA A 307 1.28 27.25 -6.65
CA ALA A 307 0.88 28.53 -7.23
C ALA A 307 1.51 28.74 -8.62
N LYS A 308 2.80 28.38 -8.80
CA LYS A 308 3.49 28.48 -10.09
C LYS A 308 2.96 27.52 -11.15
N LEU A 309 2.50 26.34 -10.76
CA LEU A 309 1.87 25.41 -11.70
C LEU A 309 0.50 25.94 -12.20
N GLY A 310 -0.16 26.86 -11.48
CA GLY A 310 -1.47 27.40 -11.82
C GLY A 310 -2.52 27.37 -10.70
N GLY A 311 -2.14 27.02 -9.47
CA GLY A 311 -3.06 26.98 -8.32
C GLY A 311 -3.75 25.63 -8.09
N GLN A 312 -5.03 25.66 -7.71
CA GLN A 312 -5.78 24.47 -7.30
C GLN A 312 -6.33 23.66 -8.50
N ASN A 313 -6.40 22.33 -8.36
CA ASN A 313 -7.01 21.39 -9.33
C ASN A 313 -6.34 21.33 -10.71
N ILE A 314 -5.08 21.73 -10.77
CA ILE A 314 -4.22 21.58 -11.95
C ILE A 314 -3.50 20.23 -11.92
N PRO A 315 -3.06 19.69 -13.07
CA PRO A 315 -2.27 18.47 -13.12
C PRO A 315 -1.06 18.53 -12.18
N GLY A 316 -0.80 17.44 -11.45
CA GLY A 316 0.17 17.39 -10.35
C GLY A 316 1.66 17.57 -10.73
N GLU A 317 2.54 17.24 -9.79
CA GLU A 317 3.99 17.39 -9.85
C GLU A 317 4.68 16.53 -10.91
N TYR A 318 4.01 15.49 -11.43
CA TYR A 318 4.52 14.58 -12.45
C TYR A 318 3.65 14.61 -13.70
N ASP A 319 4.30 14.59 -14.87
CA ASP A 319 3.66 14.49 -16.18
C ASP A 319 3.84 13.10 -16.79
N ARG A 320 2.72 12.37 -16.95
CA ARG A 320 2.73 11.03 -17.56
C ARG A 320 3.15 11.06 -19.03
N ALA A 321 2.88 12.14 -19.76
CA ALA A 321 3.14 12.20 -21.19
C ALA A 321 4.63 12.29 -21.50
N THR A 322 5.37 13.03 -20.67
CA THR A 322 6.82 13.23 -20.83
C THR A 322 7.65 12.32 -19.94
N ASP A 323 7.03 11.60 -18.99
CA ASP A 323 7.72 10.80 -17.96
C ASP A 323 8.72 11.66 -17.15
N LYS A 324 8.30 12.90 -16.83
CA LYS A 324 9.12 13.89 -16.11
C LYS A 324 8.32 14.55 -15.00
N GLY A 325 9.01 14.91 -13.92
CA GLY A 325 8.48 15.85 -12.96
C GLY A 325 8.51 17.28 -13.49
N LYS A 326 7.60 18.11 -12.99
CA LYS A 326 7.34 19.46 -13.50
C LYS A 326 8.07 20.53 -12.69
N LEU A 327 8.33 21.65 -13.36
CA LEU A 327 8.96 22.85 -12.79
C LEU A 327 10.25 22.54 -12.00
N GLY A 328 11.09 21.65 -12.53
CA GLY A 328 12.40 21.32 -11.95
C GLY A 328 12.41 20.24 -10.87
N ILE A 329 11.28 19.60 -10.55
CA ILE A 329 11.27 18.43 -9.66
C ILE A 329 11.69 17.19 -10.44
N SER A 330 12.99 16.92 -10.55
CA SER A 330 13.48 15.71 -11.24
C SER A 330 13.33 14.43 -10.42
N PHE A 331 12.87 14.53 -9.16
CA PHE A 331 12.69 13.36 -8.29
C PHE A 331 11.74 12.33 -8.91
N TRP A 332 10.74 12.76 -9.68
CA TRP A 332 9.73 11.90 -10.31
C TRP A 332 10.06 11.48 -11.75
N ASP A 333 11.23 11.81 -12.30
CA ASP A 333 11.57 11.50 -13.72
C ASP A 333 11.78 10.00 -14.01
N ASP A 334 11.35 9.50 -15.17
CA ASP A 334 11.63 8.12 -15.60
C ASP A 334 10.97 7.07 -14.66
N LYS A 335 9.66 7.18 -14.47
CA LYS A 335 8.82 6.27 -13.67
C LYS A 335 8.97 4.81 -14.07
N ASN A 336 9.21 4.53 -15.35
CA ASN A 336 9.36 3.17 -15.84
C ASN A 336 10.80 2.65 -15.72
N ASN A 337 11.73 3.48 -15.25
CA ASN A 337 13.11 3.08 -15.02
C ASN A 337 13.28 2.49 -13.62
N ALA A 338 13.46 1.17 -13.59
CA ALA A 338 13.62 0.37 -12.39
C ALA A 338 14.76 0.85 -11.47
N ALA A 339 15.90 1.26 -12.03
CA ALA A 339 17.03 1.79 -11.25
C ALA A 339 16.71 3.17 -10.64
N ARG A 340 16.00 4.04 -11.37
CA ARG A 340 15.53 5.34 -10.86
C ARG A 340 14.51 5.15 -9.74
N ASN A 341 13.63 4.16 -9.84
CA ASN A 341 12.69 3.82 -8.77
C ASN A 341 13.40 3.33 -7.51
N ALA A 342 14.42 2.48 -7.63
CA ALA A 342 15.23 2.08 -6.47
C ALA A 342 15.99 3.28 -5.85
N GLN A 343 16.52 4.19 -6.66
CA GLN A 343 17.13 5.43 -6.15
C GLN A 343 16.12 6.27 -5.35
N ARG A 344 14.86 6.38 -5.80
CA ARG A 344 13.81 7.07 -5.03
C ARG A 344 13.55 6.40 -3.69
N THR A 345 13.38 5.08 -3.70
CA THR A 345 13.15 4.30 -2.47
C THR A 345 14.30 4.48 -1.48
N GLU A 346 15.55 4.45 -1.95
CA GLU A 346 16.71 4.68 -1.10
C GLU A 346 16.87 6.12 -0.64
N ALA A 347 16.50 7.11 -1.45
CA ALA A 347 16.46 8.51 -1.01
C ALA A 347 15.48 8.70 0.16
N VAL A 348 14.31 8.06 0.09
CA VAL A 348 13.32 8.07 1.18
C VAL A 348 13.87 7.34 2.43
N ARG A 349 14.49 6.17 2.26
CA ARG A 349 15.13 5.42 3.36
C ARG A 349 16.21 6.27 4.06
N ALA A 350 17.08 6.89 3.27
CA ALA A 350 18.15 7.74 3.76
C ALA A 350 17.62 8.93 4.57
N LEU A 351 16.56 9.59 4.08
CA LEU A 351 15.93 10.70 4.79
C LEU A 351 15.32 10.26 6.13
N PHE A 352 14.69 9.09 6.21
CA PHE A 352 14.25 8.53 7.49
C PHE A 352 15.41 8.23 8.44
N LYS A 353 16.54 7.72 7.94
CA LYS A 353 17.73 7.41 8.74
C LYS A 353 18.38 8.69 9.28
N GLU A 354 18.46 9.73 8.47
CA GLU A 354 18.96 11.05 8.87
C GLU A 354 18.07 11.68 9.94
N LYS A 355 16.75 11.67 9.74
CA LYS A 355 15.78 12.32 10.64
C LYS A 355 15.55 11.57 11.94
N TYR A 356 15.70 10.24 11.93
CA TYR A 356 15.46 9.36 13.08
C TYR A 356 16.66 8.42 13.32
N PRO A 357 17.84 8.96 13.66
CA PRO A 357 19.08 8.18 13.72
C PRO A 357 19.11 7.16 14.86
N SER A 358 18.26 7.34 15.89
CA SER A 358 18.11 6.38 17.00
C SER A 358 17.24 5.17 16.65
N MET A 359 16.52 5.20 15.52
CA MET A 359 15.71 4.09 15.05
C MET A 359 16.55 3.20 14.14
N PRO A 360 16.68 1.89 14.43
CA PRO A 360 17.47 0.99 13.61
C PRO A 360 16.85 0.87 12.22
N ASP A 361 17.67 0.67 11.18
CA ASP A 361 17.14 0.23 9.90
C ASP A 361 16.76 -1.26 9.99
N LEU A 362 15.59 -1.62 9.47
CA LEU A 362 15.06 -2.98 9.57
C LEU A 362 14.85 -3.57 8.17
N PRO A 363 15.22 -4.85 7.94
CA PRO A 363 14.97 -5.50 6.66
C PRO A 363 13.46 -5.60 6.40
N GLU A 364 13.05 -5.28 5.17
CA GLU A 364 11.66 -5.51 4.76
C GLU A 364 11.44 -7.02 4.56
N PRO A 365 10.27 -7.55 4.92
CA PRO A 365 9.96 -8.95 4.63
C PRO A 365 9.48 -9.11 3.19
N TRP A 366 9.52 -10.34 2.70
CA TRP A 366 8.86 -10.73 1.46
C TRP A 366 7.40 -11.13 1.74
N CYS A 367 6.47 -10.81 0.84
CA CYS A 367 5.10 -11.34 0.90
C CYS A 367 5.02 -12.82 0.49
N ASP A 368 5.16 -13.73 1.46
CA ASP A 368 5.28 -15.18 1.25
C ASP A 368 3.94 -15.89 0.99
N TRP A 369 2.82 -15.18 1.19
CA TRP A 369 1.47 -15.70 0.88
C TRP A 369 1.27 -16.05 -0.60
N ALA A 370 1.91 -15.30 -1.51
CA ALA A 370 1.75 -15.46 -2.94
C ALA A 370 2.43 -16.73 -3.50
N VAL A 371 3.27 -17.40 -2.71
CA VAL A 371 3.87 -18.68 -3.10
C VAL A 371 2.81 -19.76 -2.87
N PRO A 372 2.38 -20.48 -3.92
CA PRO A 372 1.41 -21.53 -3.72
C PRO A 372 1.98 -22.61 -2.79
N PRO A 373 1.14 -23.20 -1.93
CA PRO A 373 1.59 -24.27 -1.05
C PRO A 373 2.10 -25.45 -1.91
N PRO A 374 3.04 -26.25 -1.38
CA PRO A 374 3.51 -27.46 -2.04
C PRO A 374 2.34 -28.30 -2.55
N SER A 375 2.46 -28.88 -3.74
CA SER A 375 1.34 -29.52 -4.47
C SER A 375 0.58 -30.57 -3.64
N GLY A 376 1.24 -31.24 -2.68
CA GLY A 376 0.61 -32.21 -1.78
C GLY A 376 -0.28 -31.61 -0.67
N GLU A 377 -0.14 -30.32 -0.34
CA GLU A 377 -0.94 -29.66 0.70
C GLU A 377 -2.14 -28.87 0.15
N ARG A 378 -2.19 -28.61 -1.16
CA ARG A 378 -3.36 -27.95 -1.81
C ARG A 378 -4.68 -28.70 -1.58
N ALA A 379 -4.64 -30.02 -1.49
CA ALA A 379 -5.83 -30.85 -1.23
C ALA A 379 -6.45 -30.62 0.15
N LYS A 380 -5.70 -30.05 1.12
CA LYS A 380 -6.19 -29.73 2.47
C LYS A 380 -6.77 -28.32 2.59
N LEU A 381 -6.60 -27.48 1.57
CA LEU A 381 -7.07 -26.10 1.53
C LEU A 381 -8.41 -25.93 0.84
N VAL A 382 -8.87 -26.94 0.11
CA VAL A 382 -10.20 -26.98 -0.53
C VAL A 382 -11.12 -27.81 0.37
N VAL A 383 -11.39 -27.30 1.58
CA VAL A 383 -12.44 -27.81 2.47
C VAL A 383 -13.11 -26.65 3.15
#